data_AF-A0A0K3ATR7-F1
#
_entry.id   AF-A0A0K3ATR7-F1
#
_cell.length_a   1.000
_cell.length_b   1.000
_cell.length_c   1.000
_cell.angle_alpha   90.00
_cell.angle_beta   90.00
_cell.angle_gamma   90.00
#
_symmetry.space_group_name_H-M   'P 1'
#
loop_
_entity.id
_entity.type
_entity.pdbx_description
1 polymer ?
#
loop_
_entity_poly.entity_id
_entity_poly.type
_entity_poly.pdbx_seq_one_letter_code
_entity_poly.pdbx_strand_id
1 'polypeptide(L)'
;MTKLRSRLLILLLSLSLGLIVATPAHAEKLGPRPNWGACGTSTSEQKMVYDFGGITLKCGNAGWGFRHIKDRHLNEFQGLARAGGLNWSDLVHWAIHFNTKDPDHVIVEEGDGCRDRMLFLHDRNGRLVWQQRFKMIYSAMDGRVITTYPSSAICKR
;
A
#
# COMPACT_ATOMS: atom_id res chain seq x y z
N MET A 1 76.14 19.22 6.73
CA MET A 1 75.42 20.41 7.26
C MET A 1 74.52 20.85 6.12
N THR A 2 73.18 20.80 6.18
CA THR A 2 72.29 21.61 7.04
C THR A 2 70.88 20.98 7.04
N LYS A 3 70.19 21.04 8.19
CA LYS A 3 68.81 20.56 8.42
C LYS A 3 67.76 21.46 7.75
N LEU A 4 66.64 20.89 7.31
CA LEU A 4 65.33 21.56 7.22
C LEU A 4 64.22 20.49 7.14
N ARG A 5 63.67 20.01 8.26
CA ARG A 5 62.50 20.51 9.01
C ARG A 5 61.18 20.59 8.21
N SER A 6 60.21 19.77 8.65
CA SER A 6 58.77 20.09 8.75
C SER A 6 58.00 20.13 7.41
N ARG A 7 56.88 19.44 7.18
CA ARG A 7 55.70 19.30 8.04
C ARG A 7 54.91 18.04 7.66
N LEU A 8 54.59 17.24 8.66
CA LEU A 8 53.59 16.18 8.61
C LEU A 8 52.22 16.86 8.72
N LEU A 9 51.48 17.01 7.62
CA LEU A 9 50.09 17.47 7.65
C LEU A 9 49.19 16.24 7.79
N ILE A 10 48.88 15.86 9.03
CA ILE A 10 47.84 14.88 9.32
C ILE A 10 46.49 15.60 9.14
N LEU A 11 45.84 15.36 8.00
CA LEU A 11 44.44 15.76 7.81
C LEU A 11 43.57 14.82 8.65
N LEU A 12 43.13 15.28 9.81
CA LEU A 12 42.12 14.60 10.63
C LEU A 12 40.77 14.66 9.89
N LEU A 13 40.43 13.59 9.16
CA LEU A 13 39.05 13.32 8.76
C LEU A 13 38.22 13.11 10.03
N SER A 14 37.53 14.16 10.46
CA SER A 14 36.45 14.04 11.44
C SER A 14 35.23 13.43 10.74
N LEU A 15 35.26 12.10 10.60
CA LEU A 15 34.11 11.31 10.22
C LEU A 15 33.13 11.34 11.40
N SER A 16 32.32 12.40 11.47
CA SER A 16 31.14 12.44 12.33
C SER A 16 30.13 11.46 11.75
N LEU A 17 30.32 10.18 12.11
CA LEU A 17 29.37 9.12 11.83
C LEU A 17 28.14 9.39 12.70
N GLY A 18 27.27 10.27 12.21
CA GLY A 18 25.94 10.46 12.77
C GLY A 18 25.23 9.12 12.71
N LEU A 19 25.13 8.45 13.86
CA LEU A 19 24.23 7.32 14.05
C LEU A 19 22.82 7.86 13.82
N ILE A 20 22.33 7.74 12.59
CA ILE A 20 20.92 7.92 12.28
C ILE A 20 20.22 6.77 13.00
N VAL A 21 19.72 7.05 14.20
CA VAL A 21 18.82 6.13 14.90
C VAL A 21 17.56 6.07 14.05
N ALA A 22 17.45 5.04 13.21
CA ALA A 22 16.23 4.74 12.47
C ALA A 22 15.14 4.47 13.51
N THR A 23 14.21 5.41 13.65
CA THR A 23 13.03 5.21 14.48
C THR A 23 12.22 4.05 13.89
N PRO A 24 11.74 3.11 14.71
CA PRO A 24 10.95 1.99 14.20
C PRO A 24 9.70 2.55 13.51
N ALA A 25 9.57 2.29 12.21
CA ALA A 25 8.43 2.73 11.42
C ALA A 25 7.14 2.16 12.04
N HIS A 26 6.37 3.02 12.71
CA HIS A 26 5.04 2.64 13.16
C HIS A 26 4.14 2.58 11.94
N ALA A 27 3.34 1.51 11.83
CA ALA A 27 2.37 1.39 10.74
C ALA A 27 1.52 2.66 10.66
N GLU A 28 1.46 3.28 9.47
CA GLU A 28 0.70 4.50 9.25
C GLU A 28 -0.76 4.24 9.65
N LYS A 29 -1.23 4.94 10.69
CA LYS A 29 -2.65 4.94 11.03
C LYS A 29 -3.35 5.72 9.93
N LEU A 30 -3.96 4.99 8.99
CA LEU A 30 -4.82 5.61 7.98
C LEU A 30 -5.97 6.36 8.66
N GLY A 31 -6.61 7.27 7.92
CA GLY A 31 -7.74 8.08 8.38
C GLY A 31 -8.97 7.26 8.79
N PRO A 32 -10.19 7.81 8.69
CA PRO A 32 -11.40 7.10 9.13
C PRO A 32 -11.50 5.73 8.48
N ARG A 33 -11.97 4.74 9.24
CA ARG A 33 -12.18 3.39 8.71
C ARG A 33 -13.30 3.42 7.66
N PRO A 34 -13.16 2.73 6.52
CA PRO A 34 -14.25 2.59 5.56
C PRO A 34 -15.50 1.95 6.16
N ASN A 35 -16.66 2.38 5.66
CA ASN A 35 -17.94 1.89 6.16
C ASN A 35 -18.32 0.54 5.54
N TRP A 36 -17.53 -0.50 5.83
CA TRP A 36 -17.68 -1.84 5.26
C TRP A 36 -19.07 -2.44 5.50
N GLY A 37 -19.64 -2.18 6.69
CA GLY A 37 -20.93 -2.70 7.12
C GLY A 37 -22.13 -2.11 6.38
N ALA A 38 -21.94 -1.01 5.64
CA ALA A 38 -23.01 -0.39 4.86
C ALA A 38 -23.53 -1.25 3.71
N CYS A 39 -22.74 -2.23 3.25
CA CYS A 39 -23.03 -3.00 2.05
C CYS A 39 -23.74 -4.33 2.35
N GLY A 40 -24.94 -4.24 2.93
CA GLY A 40 -25.90 -5.36 3.01
C GLY A 40 -26.37 -5.81 1.63
N THR A 41 -27.10 -6.93 1.54
CA THR A 41 -27.52 -7.52 0.25
C THR A 41 -28.45 -6.61 -0.56
N SER A 42 -29.33 -5.86 0.08
CA SER A 42 -30.30 -4.95 -0.55
C SER A 42 -29.79 -3.51 -0.73
N THR A 43 -28.60 -3.18 -0.22
CA THR A 43 -28.03 -1.84 -0.36
C THR A 43 -27.78 -1.51 -1.84
N SER A 44 -28.00 -0.27 -2.26
CA SER A 44 -27.62 0.17 -3.62
C SER A 44 -26.14 -0.10 -3.90
N GLU A 45 -25.84 -0.62 -5.08
CA GLU A 45 -24.46 -0.83 -5.56
C GLU A 45 -23.67 0.49 -5.59
N GLN A 46 -24.37 1.61 -5.78
CA GLN A 46 -23.78 2.94 -5.87
C GLN A 46 -23.49 3.59 -4.52
N LYS A 47 -23.91 2.98 -3.40
CA LYS A 47 -23.62 3.52 -2.07
C LYS A 47 -22.11 3.54 -1.83
N MET A 48 -21.60 4.72 -1.50
CA MET A 48 -20.19 4.92 -1.19
C MET A 48 -19.80 4.18 0.09
N VAL A 49 -18.65 3.50 0.05
CA VAL A 49 -17.98 2.88 1.18
C VAL A 49 -16.87 3.79 1.71
N TYR A 50 -16.10 4.37 0.78
CA TYR A 50 -15.00 5.28 1.08
C TYR A 50 -14.55 6.06 -0.16
N ASP A 51 -13.96 7.23 0.07
CA ASP A 51 -13.27 8.03 -0.95
C ASP A 51 -11.77 8.11 -0.61
N PHE A 52 -10.94 7.61 -1.52
CA PHE A 52 -9.48 7.59 -1.40
C PHE A 52 -8.81 8.81 -2.04
N GLY A 53 -9.54 9.91 -2.22
CA GLY A 53 -9.05 11.13 -2.85
C GLY A 53 -9.28 11.10 -4.37
N GLY A 54 -10.51 10.79 -4.78
CA GLY A 54 -10.92 10.70 -6.19
C GLY A 54 -10.98 9.28 -6.74
N ILE A 55 -10.39 8.31 -6.04
CA ILE A 55 -10.65 6.88 -6.27
C ILE A 55 -11.69 6.42 -5.24
N THR A 56 -12.87 6.05 -5.70
CA THR A 56 -14.00 5.75 -4.80
C THR A 56 -14.29 4.26 -4.74
N LEU A 57 -14.41 3.73 -3.52
CA LEU A 57 -14.96 2.41 -3.31
C LEU A 57 -16.44 2.54 -3.00
N LYS A 58 -17.28 1.86 -3.79
CA LYS A 58 -18.72 1.73 -3.54
C LYS A 58 -19.05 0.28 -3.22
N CYS A 59 -20.29 0.04 -2.77
CA CYS A 59 -20.74 -1.31 -2.44
C CYS A 59 -20.58 -2.29 -3.60
N GLY A 60 -20.89 -1.86 -4.82
CA GLY A 60 -20.72 -2.67 -6.02
C GLY A 60 -21.60 -3.90 -6.05
N ASN A 61 -21.20 -4.91 -6.83
CA ASN A 61 -21.93 -6.16 -7.03
C ASN A 61 -20.97 -7.34 -7.22
N ALA A 62 -21.41 -8.44 -7.80
CA ALA A 62 -20.56 -9.61 -8.03
C ALA A 62 -19.40 -9.36 -9.02
N GLY A 63 -19.51 -8.34 -9.88
CA GLY A 63 -18.49 -8.00 -10.88
C GLY A 63 -17.58 -6.83 -10.53
N TRP A 64 -17.92 -6.01 -9.52
CA TRP A 64 -17.09 -4.86 -9.13
C TRP A 64 -17.34 -4.38 -7.69
N GLY A 65 -16.43 -3.56 -7.16
CA GLY A 65 -16.56 -2.85 -5.88
C GLY A 65 -16.38 -3.75 -4.67
N PHE A 66 -16.85 -3.28 -3.50
CA PHE A 66 -16.60 -3.97 -2.24
C PHE A 66 -17.17 -5.39 -2.19
N ARG A 67 -18.38 -5.60 -2.73
CA ARG A 67 -19.00 -6.94 -2.77
C ARG A 67 -18.18 -7.91 -3.61
N HIS A 68 -17.66 -7.49 -4.75
CA HIS A 68 -16.78 -8.33 -5.56
C HIS A 68 -15.47 -8.67 -4.83
N ILE A 69 -14.83 -7.68 -4.20
CA ILE A 69 -13.61 -7.92 -3.40
C ILE A 69 -13.89 -8.91 -2.28
N LYS A 70 -15.01 -8.75 -1.57
CA LYS A 70 -15.42 -9.65 -0.50
C LYS A 70 -15.74 -11.06 -1.02
N ASP A 71 -16.42 -11.18 -2.15
CA ASP A 71 -16.82 -12.47 -2.72
C ASP A 71 -15.62 -13.25 -3.26
N ARG A 72 -14.72 -12.58 -3.99
CA ARG A 72 -13.64 -13.24 -4.74
C ARG A 72 -12.31 -13.30 -4.00
N HIS A 73 -12.04 -12.31 -3.13
CA HIS A 73 -10.70 -12.09 -2.58
C HIS A 73 -10.65 -12.12 -1.04
N LEU A 74 -11.77 -12.32 -0.34
CA LEU A 74 -11.79 -12.34 1.13
C LEU A 74 -10.80 -13.35 1.70
N ASN A 75 -10.76 -14.57 1.17
CA ASN A 75 -9.89 -15.62 1.71
C ASN A 75 -8.41 -15.27 1.52
N GLU A 76 -8.04 -14.66 0.39
CA GLU A 76 -6.67 -14.21 0.12
C GLU A 76 -6.26 -13.10 1.08
N PHE A 77 -7.10 -12.07 1.23
CA PHE A 77 -6.87 -10.99 2.20
C PHE A 77 -6.85 -11.51 3.64
N GLN A 78 -7.75 -12.43 3.99
CA GLN A 78 -7.83 -12.98 5.34
C GLN A 78 -6.61 -13.83 5.70
N GLY A 79 -6.07 -14.60 4.75
CA GLY A 79 -4.84 -15.36 4.92
C GLY A 79 -3.64 -14.45 5.20
N LEU A 80 -3.49 -13.39 4.41
CA LEU A 80 -2.39 -12.43 4.55
C LEU A 80 -2.52 -11.56 5.80
N ALA A 81 -3.73 -11.08 6.10
CA ALA A 81 -3.99 -10.22 7.25
C ALA A 81 -3.66 -10.93 8.58
N ARG A 82 -3.88 -12.25 8.67
CA ARG A 82 -3.51 -13.06 9.85
C ARG A 82 -2.03 -12.98 10.18
N ALA A 83 -1.14 -12.94 9.17
CA ALA A 83 0.30 -12.85 9.40
C ALA A 83 0.69 -11.54 10.10
N GLY A 84 -0.07 -10.47 9.89
CA GLY A 84 0.11 -9.16 10.54
C GLY A 84 -0.79 -8.91 11.75
N GLY A 85 -1.61 -9.88 12.17
CA GLY A 85 -2.62 -9.66 13.23
C GLY A 85 -3.70 -8.65 12.85
N LEU A 86 -3.97 -8.48 11.54
CA LEU A 86 -4.95 -7.53 11.00
C LEU A 86 -6.27 -8.22 10.65
N ASN A 87 -7.36 -7.45 10.54
CA ASN A 87 -8.55 -7.93 9.85
C ASN A 87 -8.37 -7.85 8.33
N TRP A 88 -9.00 -8.74 7.57
CA TRP A 88 -8.92 -8.74 6.10
C TRP A 88 -9.30 -7.37 5.50
N SER A 89 -10.33 -6.71 6.03
CA SER A 89 -10.79 -5.42 5.52
C SER A 89 -9.83 -4.27 5.84
N ASP A 90 -9.00 -4.41 6.89
CA ASP A 90 -7.94 -3.44 7.16
C ASP A 90 -6.84 -3.53 6.11
N LEU A 91 -6.48 -4.74 5.71
CA LEU A 91 -5.52 -4.95 4.63
C LEU A 91 -6.07 -4.49 3.27
N VAL A 92 -7.38 -4.67 3.00
CA VAL A 92 -8.04 -4.06 1.82
C VAL A 92 -7.95 -2.54 1.88
N HIS A 93 -8.19 -1.93 3.04
CA HIS A 93 -8.08 -0.47 3.22
C HIS A 93 -6.68 0.02 2.81
N TRP A 94 -5.63 -0.64 3.32
CA TRP A 94 -4.25 -0.32 3.02
C TRP A 94 -3.90 -0.54 1.55
N ALA A 95 -4.33 -1.67 0.98
CA ALA A 95 -4.08 -1.99 -0.41
C ALA A 95 -4.63 -0.89 -1.35
N ILE A 96 -5.88 -0.47 -1.17
CA ILE A 96 -6.48 0.60 -1.99
C ILE A 96 -5.83 1.95 -1.71
N HIS A 97 -5.59 2.28 -0.43
CA HIS A 97 -4.99 3.55 -0.05
C HIS A 97 -3.62 3.77 -0.69
N PHE A 98 -2.71 2.82 -0.54
CA PHE A 98 -1.35 2.98 -1.06
C PHE A 98 -1.29 2.81 -2.59
N ASN A 99 -2.13 1.97 -3.20
CA ASN A 99 -2.27 1.97 -4.65
C ASN A 99 -2.79 3.30 -5.19
N THR A 100 -3.59 4.03 -4.43
CA THR A 100 -4.09 5.35 -4.84
C THR A 100 -3.03 6.44 -4.64
N LYS A 101 -2.38 6.46 -3.48
CA LYS A 101 -1.48 7.53 -3.03
C LYS A 101 -0.08 7.45 -3.63
N ASP A 102 0.48 6.25 -3.71
CA ASP A 102 1.88 6.01 -4.10
C ASP A 102 2.03 4.63 -4.77
N PRO A 103 1.47 4.45 -5.99
CA PRO A 103 1.61 3.20 -6.73
C PRO A 103 3.02 3.02 -7.30
N ASP A 104 3.48 1.77 -7.38
CA ASP A 104 4.72 1.43 -8.09
C ASP A 104 4.55 1.59 -9.60
N HIS A 105 3.38 1.19 -10.12
CA HIS A 105 3.03 1.34 -11.53
C HIS A 105 1.58 1.78 -11.70
N VAL A 106 1.33 2.53 -12.78
CA VAL A 106 0.01 2.94 -13.22
C VAL A 106 -0.10 2.71 -14.73
N ILE A 107 -1.09 1.94 -15.15
CA ILE A 107 -1.47 1.72 -16.55
C ILE A 107 -2.93 2.12 -16.71
N VAL A 108 -3.28 2.74 -17.84
CA VAL A 108 -4.66 3.12 -18.17
C VAL A 108 -4.92 2.74 -19.62
N GLU A 109 -5.91 1.89 -19.86
CA GLU A 109 -6.27 1.32 -21.16
C GLU A 109 -7.78 1.10 -21.26
N GLU A 110 -8.35 1.42 -22.42
CA GLU A 110 -9.73 1.06 -22.78
C GLU A 110 -10.81 1.36 -21.71
N GLY A 111 -10.68 2.49 -20.99
CA GLY A 111 -11.65 2.94 -20.00
C GLY A 111 -11.41 2.45 -18.57
N ASP A 112 -10.44 1.56 -18.38
CA ASP A 112 -10.01 1.05 -17.08
C ASP A 112 -8.55 1.42 -16.79
N GLY A 113 -8.18 1.37 -15.51
CA GLY A 113 -6.82 1.56 -15.06
C GLY A 113 -6.39 0.47 -14.09
N CYS A 114 -5.11 0.13 -14.15
CA CYS A 114 -4.43 -0.77 -13.23
C CYS A 114 -3.40 0.03 -12.43
N ARG A 115 -3.44 -0.10 -11.10
CA ARG A 115 -2.37 0.33 -10.20
C ARG A 115 -1.84 -0.88 -9.45
N ASP A 116 -0.55 -0.93 -9.18
CA ASP A 116 0.00 -1.92 -8.26
C ASP A 116 1.01 -1.32 -7.29
N ARG A 117 1.10 -1.90 -6.09
CA ARG A 117 2.03 -1.49 -5.04
C ARG A 117 2.48 -2.69 -4.20
N MET A 118 3.78 -2.81 -3.97
CA MET A 118 4.35 -3.70 -2.97
C MET A 118 4.19 -3.10 -1.57
N LEU A 119 3.53 -3.81 -0.68
CA LEU A 119 3.43 -3.48 0.74
C LEU A 119 4.33 -4.40 1.56
N PHE A 120 4.87 -3.87 2.65
CA PHE A 120 5.82 -4.55 3.52
C PHE A 120 5.30 -4.55 4.96
N LEU A 121 5.38 -5.70 5.62
CA LEU A 121 5.12 -5.85 7.04
C LEU A 121 6.46 -5.98 7.76
N HIS A 122 6.73 -5.08 8.70
CA HIS A 122 7.89 -5.17 9.59
C HIS A 122 7.44 -5.51 11.00
N ASP A 123 8.25 -6.27 11.74
CA ASP A 123 8.04 -6.48 13.17
C ASP A 123 8.48 -5.26 14.00
N ARG A 124 8.29 -5.33 15.32
CA ARG A 124 8.63 -4.23 16.25
C ARG A 124 10.11 -3.86 16.24
N ASN A 125 10.98 -4.75 15.77
CA ASN A 125 12.42 -4.54 15.66
C ASN A 125 12.82 -4.05 14.27
N GLY A 126 11.85 -3.74 13.39
CA GLY A 126 12.10 -3.27 12.03
C GLY A 126 12.51 -4.38 11.07
N ARG A 127 12.42 -5.66 11.45
CA ARG A 127 12.74 -6.77 10.54
C ARG A 127 11.56 -7.03 9.61
N LEU A 128 11.85 -7.21 8.32
CA LEU A 128 10.85 -7.60 7.34
C LEU A 128 10.28 -8.98 7.69
N VAL A 129 8.96 -9.04 7.90
CA VAL A 129 8.20 -10.25 8.18
C VAL A 129 7.60 -10.80 6.89
N TRP A 130 7.10 -9.92 6.04
CA TRP A 130 6.43 -10.29 4.80
C TRP A 130 6.35 -9.10 3.84
N GLN A 131 6.26 -9.41 2.55
CA GLN A 131 5.97 -8.45 1.50
C GLN A 131 4.94 -9.02 0.53
N GLN A 132 4.09 -8.16 -0.03
CA GLN A 132 3.11 -8.56 -1.04
C GLN A 132 2.72 -7.41 -1.91
N ARG A 133 2.62 -7.70 -3.21
CA ARG A 133 2.09 -6.78 -4.18
C ARG A 133 0.57 -6.90 -4.22
N PHE A 134 -0.09 -5.75 -4.27
CA PHE A 134 -1.53 -5.64 -4.44
C PHE A 134 -1.80 -4.92 -5.75
N LYS A 135 -2.69 -5.47 -6.56
CA LYS A 135 -3.25 -4.78 -7.72
C LYS A 135 -4.55 -4.11 -7.35
N MET A 136 -4.84 -3.00 -7.99
CA MET A 136 -6.11 -2.31 -7.95
C MET A 136 -6.53 -1.98 -9.39
N ILE A 137 -7.68 -2.51 -9.80
CA ILE A 137 -8.31 -2.15 -11.05
C ILE A 137 -9.42 -1.15 -10.74
N TYR A 138 -9.47 -0.06 -11.49
CA TYR A 138 -10.45 1.01 -11.34
C TYR A 138 -10.95 1.45 -12.70
N SER A 139 -12.16 1.98 -12.77
CA SER A 139 -12.61 2.62 -14.00
C SER A 139 -11.91 3.97 -14.14
N ALA A 140 -11.20 4.16 -15.24
CA ALA A 140 -10.54 5.42 -15.56
C ALA A 140 -11.55 6.52 -15.96
N MET A 141 -12.80 6.15 -16.22
CA MET A 141 -13.87 7.09 -16.56
C MET A 141 -14.40 7.85 -15.34
N ASP A 142 -14.59 7.17 -14.21
CA ASP A 142 -15.26 7.74 -13.02
C ASP A 142 -14.48 7.53 -11.71
N GLY A 143 -13.28 6.95 -11.75
CA GLY A 143 -12.43 6.70 -10.58
C GLY A 143 -12.94 5.60 -9.65
N ARG A 144 -13.96 4.84 -10.05
CA ARG A 144 -14.56 3.81 -9.18
C ARG A 144 -13.69 2.56 -9.13
N VAL A 145 -13.43 2.06 -7.93
CA VAL A 145 -12.73 0.78 -7.73
C VAL A 145 -13.57 -0.35 -8.31
N ILE A 146 -12.98 -1.09 -9.25
CA ILE A 146 -13.55 -2.33 -9.81
C ILE A 146 -13.16 -3.49 -8.91
N THR A 147 -11.86 -3.67 -8.64
CA THR A 147 -11.38 -4.70 -7.72
C THR A 147 -10.02 -4.33 -7.12
N THR A 148 -9.67 -4.96 -6.01
CA THR A 148 -8.29 -5.00 -5.51
C THR A 148 -8.00 -6.39 -4.98
N TYR A 149 -6.79 -6.89 -5.20
CA TYR A 149 -6.41 -8.24 -4.82
C TYR A 149 -4.90 -8.40 -4.68
N PRO A 150 -4.43 -9.36 -3.85
CA PRO A 150 -3.02 -9.74 -3.80
C PRO A 150 -2.58 -10.37 -5.13
N SER A 151 -1.40 -10.00 -5.63
CA SER A 151 -0.82 -10.59 -6.83
C SER A 151 0.71 -10.61 -6.74
N SER A 152 1.37 -11.53 -7.44
CA SER A 152 2.82 -11.49 -7.67
C SER A 152 3.19 -10.67 -8.92
N ALA A 153 2.23 -10.39 -9.80
CA ALA A 153 2.46 -9.68 -11.05
C ALA A 153 2.34 -8.16 -10.88
N ILE A 154 3.10 -7.40 -11.67
CA ILE A 154 2.90 -5.96 -11.86
C ILE A 154 1.76 -5.68 -12.85
N CYS A 155 1.24 -4.46 -12.86
CA CYS A 155 0.43 -3.95 -13.95
C CYS A 155 1.27 -3.95 -15.23
N LYS A 156 0.68 -4.45 -16.32
CA LYS A 156 1.30 -4.50 -17.65
C LYS A 156 0.26 -4.02 -18.66
N ARG A 157 0.76 -3.53 -19.80
CA ARG A 157 -0.03 -3.47 -21.04
C ARG A 157 -0.19 -4.88 -21.60
#